data_AF-A0A4P8L4S0-F1
#
_entry.id   AF-A0A4P8L4S0-F1
#
_cell.length_a   1.000
_cell.length_b   1.000
_cell.length_c   1.000
_cell.angle_alpha   90.00
_cell.angle_beta   90.00
_cell.angle_gamma   90.00
#
_symmetry.space_group_name_H-M   'P 1'
#
loop_
_entity.id
_entity.type
_entity.pdbx_description
1 polymer ?
#
loop_
_entity_poly.entity_id
_entity_poly.type
_entity_poly.pdbx_seq_one_letter_code
_entity_poly.pdbx_strand_id
1 'polypeptide(L)' 'MPYLVVLVEIQEGPWIMGNLYDMDPVRADMELIGKPVELGCRVFPGDKYSDGPIARPAFRLARQ' A
#
# COMPACT_ATOMS: atom_id res chain seq x y z
N MET A 1 15.25 -1.65 4.55
CA MET A 1 14.26 -1.53 5.64
C MET A 1 13.01 -2.31 5.24
N PRO A 2 12.32 -3.00 6.16
CA PRO A 2 11.12 -3.75 5.84
C PRO A 2 9.99 -2.83 5.37
N TYR A 3 9.08 -3.36 4.56
CA TYR A 3 7.88 -2.67 4.08
C TYR A 3 6.74 -3.68 3.96
N LEU A 4 5.51 -3.21 4.04
CA LEU A 4 4.32 -4.04 3.92
C LEU A 4 3.77 -3.98 2.49
N VAL A 5 3.49 -5.14 1.92
CA VAL A 5 2.76 -5.29 0.66
C VAL A 5 1.40 -5.86 0.99
N VAL A 6 0.35 -5.24 0.45
CA VAL A 6 -1.04 -5.64 0.68
C VAL A 6 -1.75 -5.85 -0.64
N LEU A 7 -2.77 -6.70 -0.60
CA LEU A 7 -3.71 -6.94 -1.68
C LEU A 7 -5.08 -6.43 -1.19
N VAL A 8 -5.60 -5.40 -1.84
CA VAL A 8 -6.79 -4.68 -1.38
C VAL A 8 -7.93 -4.95 -2.34
N GLU A 9 -9.02 -5.48 -1.82
CA GLU A 9 -10.30 -5.55 -2.52
C GLU A 9 -10.91 -4.14 -2.61
N ILE A 10 -11.12 -3.65 -3.84
CA ILE A 10 -11.81 -2.37 -4.06
C ILE A 10 -13.31 -2.60 -4.18
N GLN A 11 -14.12 -1.55 -3.98
CA GLN A 11 -15.59 -1.66 -3.93
C GLN A 11 -16.19 -2.21 -5.22
N GLU A 12 -15.52 -2.01 -6.34
CA GLU A 12 -15.91 -2.50 -7.66
C GLU A 12 -15.70 -4.02 -7.84
N GLY A 13 -14.99 -4.69 -6.93
CA GLY A 13 -14.72 -6.14 -6.95
C GLY A 13 -13.30 -6.59 -7.33
N PRO A 14 -12.53 -5.87 -8.17
CA PRO A 14 -11.13 -6.21 -8.42
C PRO A 14 -10.24 -6.07 -7.19
N TRP A 15 -9.03 -6.62 -7.28
CA TRP A 15 -8.02 -6.49 -6.23
C TRP A 15 -6.81 -5.71 -6.76
N ILE A 16 -6.29 -4.77 -5.95
CA ILE A 16 -5.13 -3.95 -6.29
C ILE A 16 -4.00 -4.24 -5.29
N MET A 17 -2.80 -4.49 -5.81
CA MET A 17 -1.60 -4.62 -4.99
C MET A 17 -0.97 -3.24 -4.75
N GLY A 18 -0.48 -3.01 -3.54
CA GLY A 18 0.27 -1.81 -3.19
C GLY A 18 0.95 -1.93 -1.83
N ASN A 19 1.56 -0.83 -1.36
CA ASN A 19 2.13 -0.82 -0.02
C ASN A 19 1.14 -0.30 1.02
N LEU A 20 1.17 -0.88 2.21
CA LEU A 20 0.59 -0.26 3.40
C LEU A 20 1.65 0.64 4.06
N TYR A 21 1.32 1.91 4.24
CA TYR A 21 2.20 2.90 4.86
C TYR A 21 1.63 3.43 6.18
N ASP A 22 2.47 4.14 6.94
CA ASP A 22 2.16 4.66 8.29
C ASP A 22 1.85 3.58 9.35
N MET A 23 2.38 2.37 9.14
CA MET A 23 2.39 1.27 10.12
C MET A 23 3.79 0.68 10.22
N ASP A 24 4.21 0.30 11.43
CA ASP A 24 5.45 -0.45 11.64
C ASP A 24 5.30 -1.89 11.07
N PRO A 25 6.13 -2.28 10.08
CA PRO A 25 6.07 -3.62 9.49
C PRO A 25 6.28 -4.76 10.49
N VAL A 26 6.98 -4.52 11.60
CA VAL A 26 7.23 -5.55 12.63
C VAL A 26 5.97 -5.86 13.45
N ARG A 27 5.01 -4.93 13.45
CA ARG A 27 3.72 -5.07 14.14
C ARG A 27 2.61 -5.63 13.25
N ALA A 28 2.93 -5.98 12.00
CA ALA A 28 1.93 -6.53 11.09
C ALA A 28 1.62 -7.98 11.44
N ASP A 29 0.33 -8.28 11.59
CA ASP A 29 -0.19 -9.62 11.87
C ASP A 29 -1.46 -9.89 11.04
N MET A 30 -2.07 -11.05 11.25
CA MET A 30 -3.25 -11.49 10.49
C MET A 30 -4.52 -10.69 10.84
N GLU A 31 -4.53 -9.90 11.92
CA GLU A 31 -5.68 -9.03 12.25
C GLU A 31 -5.81 -7.85 11.29
N LEU A 32 -4.83 -7.62 10.41
CA LEU A 32 -4.93 -6.62 9.34
C LEU A 32 -5.91 -7.00 8.24
N ILE A 33 -6.21 -8.30 8.08
CA ILE A 33 -7.09 -8.79 7.03
C ILE A 33 -8.51 -8.29 7.28
N GLY A 34 -9.14 -7.73 6.25
CA GLY A 34 -10.50 -7.18 6.31
C GLY A 34 -10.61 -5.80 6.95
N LYS A 35 -9.51 -5.20 7.44
CA LYS A 35 -9.55 -3.81 7.92
C LYS A 35 -9.68 -2.82 6.74
N PRO A 36 -10.53 -1.80 6.86
CA PRO A 36 -10.70 -0.81 5.80
C PRO A 36 -9.43 0.02 5.62
N VAL A 37 -9.15 0.36 4.36
CA VAL A 37 -8.01 1.18 3.97
C VAL A 37 -8.46 2.36 3.10
N GLU A 38 -7.67 3.41 3.11
CA GLU A 38 -7.81 4.55 2.20
C GLU A 38 -6.76 4.47 1.10
N LEU A 39 -7.16 4.70 -0.15
CA LEU A 39 -6.24 4.84 -1.27
C LEU A 39 -5.53 6.19 -1.23
N GLY A 40 -4.21 6.14 -1.36
CA GLY A 40 -3.36 7.29 -1.62
C GLY A 40 -2.37 7.00 -2.73
N CYS A 41 -1.47 7.97 -2.94
CA CYS A 41 -0.40 7.87 -3.92
C CYS A 41 0.94 8.14 -3.23
N ARG A 42 1.95 7.32 -3.52
CA ARG A 42 3.35 7.62 -3.21
C ARG A 42 4.17 7.60 -4.49
N VAL A 43 5.20 8.42 -4.54
CA VAL A 43 6.13 8.48 -5.68
C VAL A 43 7.28 7.52 -5.39
N PHE A 44 7.49 6.56 -6.29
CA PHE A 44 8.73 5.80 -6.34
C PHE A 44 9.73 6.60 -7.17
N PRO A 45 10.95 6.88 -6.68
CA PRO A 45 11.91 7.72 -7.38
C PRO A 45 12.39 7.12 -8.72
N GLY A 46 12.12 5.84 -8.97
CA GLY A 46 12.64 5.11 -10.12
C GLY A 46 13.95 4.39 -9.78
N ASP A 47 14.34 3.48 -10.65
CA ASP A 47 15.69 2.91 -10.69
C ASP A 47 16.47 3.44 -11.91
N LYS A 48 17.68 2.92 -12.15
CA LYS A 48 18.50 3.30 -13.32
C LYS A 48 17.87 2.97 -14.68
N TYR A 49 16.77 2.21 -14.70
CA TYR A 49 16.07 1.79 -15.90
C TYR A 49 14.71 2.49 -16.07
N SER A 50 14.29 3.28 -15.07
CA SER A 50 13.02 4.00 -15.07
C SER A 50 13.17 5.38 -15.71
N ASP A 51 12.14 5.85 -16.41
CA ASP A 51 12.06 7.22 -16.96
C ASP A 51 11.70 8.25 -15.87
N GLY A 52 12.48 8.23 -14.78
CA GLY A 52 12.26 9.09 -13.62
C GLY A 52 11.18 8.61 -12.65
N PRO A 53 10.72 9.51 -11.76
CA PRO A 53 9.81 9.17 -10.68
C PRO A 53 8.41 8.76 -11.18
N ILE A 54 7.85 7.69 -10.61
CA ILE A 54 6.54 7.15 -10.98
C ILE A 54 5.59 7.10 -9.78
N ALA A 55 4.36 7.55 -10.00
CA ALA A 55 3.26 7.44 -9.04
C ALA A 55 2.81 5.97 -8.93
N ARG A 56 2.58 5.51 -7.70
CA ARG A 56 2.08 4.16 -7.43
C ARG A 56 1.01 4.15 -6.34
N PRO A 57 0.05 3.22 -6.39
CA PRO A 57 -0.92 3.02 -5.33
C PRO A 57 -0.23 2.72 -3.99
N ALA A 58 -0.67 3.42 -2.96
CA ALA A 58 -0.25 3.17 -1.59
C ALA A 58 -1.46 3.34 -0.66
N PHE A 59 -1.56 2.50 0.34
CA PHE A 59 -2.71 2.40 1.23
C PHE A 59 -2.32 2.76 2.65
N ARG A 60 -3.25 3.32 3.41
CA ARG A 60 -3.16 3.43 4.86
C ARG A 60 -4.43 2.88 5.49
N LEU A 61 -4.37 2.47 6.75
CA LEU A 61 -5.58 2.13 7.50
C LEU A 61 -6.52 3.35 7.53
N ALA A 62 -7.81 3.11 7.26
CA ALA A 62 -8.81 4.16 7.33
C ALA A 62 -8.92 4.65 8.78
N ARG A 63 -9.15 5.96 8.95
CA ARG A 63 -9.45 6.49 10.29
C ARG A 63 -10.84 5.99 10.71
N GLN A 64 -10.93 5.47 11.93
CA GLN A 64 -12.21 5.19 12.58
C GLN A 64 -12.94 6.49 12.93
#